data_AF-A0A7Y5CBF1-F1
#
_entry.id   AF-A0A7Y5CBF1-F1
#
_cell.length_a   1.000
_cell.length_b   1.000
_cell.length_c   1.000
_cell.angle_alpha   90.00
_cell.angle_beta   90.00
_cell.angle_gamma   90.00
#
_symmetry.space_group_name_H-M   'P 1'
#
loop_
_entity.id
_entity.type
_entity.pdbx_description
1 polymer ?
#
loop_
_entity_poly.entity_id
_entity_poly.type
_entity_poly.pdbx_seq_one_letter_code
_entity_poly.pdbx_strand_id
1 'polypeptide(L)'
;MNRTSRQGFTLIELLVVIAILSVVTTVGTVTLVNLWARWGELKTVIAMDAAAEDIFDEMRSDFSSAVASTIAGTALQATGGEEQDPKFYGHPLESDRFTIPVEVPTPNGKSTILAGYQIERKDGQSLLVRTEQQLRAGVQPRTRTVAEGVAKMRVEYAGSEGGWKDSWAGPGNPRAVRVSVLLVEPGNPQRQQVARKAVFTVNVP
;
A
#
# COMPACT_ATOMS: atom_id res chain seq x y z
N MET A 1 -59.42 -15.73 54.44
CA MET A 1 -59.66 -14.92 53.23
C MET A 1 -58.33 -14.66 52.56
N ASN A 2 -58.14 -15.12 51.33
CA ASN A 2 -57.16 -14.61 50.37
C ASN A 2 -57.57 -15.14 48.98
N ARG A 3 -58.27 -14.31 48.20
CA ARG A 3 -58.54 -14.61 46.79
C ARG A 3 -57.30 -14.20 45.99
N THR A 4 -56.47 -15.16 45.64
CA THR A 4 -55.44 -14.98 44.61
C THR A 4 -56.15 -14.79 43.27
N SER A 5 -56.20 -13.57 42.74
CA SER A 5 -56.70 -13.35 41.38
C SER A 5 -55.71 -13.98 40.39
N ARG A 6 -56.11 -15.05 39.73
CA ARG A 6 -55.40 -15.54 38.53
C ARG A 6 -55.70 -14.56 37.40
N GLN A 7 -54.83 -13.57 37.21
CA GLN A 7 -54.82 -12.76 35.99
C GLN A 7 -54.28 -13.65 34.87
N GLY A 8 -55.16 -14.07 33.96
CA GLY A 8 -54.78 -14.77 32.73
C GLY A 8 -54.38 -13.75 31.66
N PHE A 9 -53.34 -14.06 30.90
CA PHE A 9 -52.95 -13.25 29.74
C PHE A 9 -54.03 -13.30 28.66
N THR A 10 -54.32 -12.14 28.07
CA THR A 10 -55.23 -12.10 26.92
C THR A 10 -54.49 -12.50 25.64
N LEU A 11 -55.20 -13.13 24.69
CA LEU A 11 -54.60 -13.58 23.43
C LEU A 11 -53.98 -12.42 22.61
N ILE A 12 -54.56 -11.22 22.72
CA ILE A 12 -54.06 -9.99 22.11
C ILE A 12 -52.70 -9.59 22.71
N GLU A 13 -52.58 -9.65 24.04
CA GLU A 13 -51.35 -9.28 24.75
C GLU A 13 -50.19 -10.20 24.38
N LEU A 14 -50.47 -11.50 24.23
CA LEU A 14 -49.48 -12.49 23.79
C LEU A 14 -49.04 -12.26 22.34
N LEU A 15 -49.96 -11.90 21.44
CA LEU A 15 -49.65 -11.53 20.06
C LEU A 15 -48.77 -10.27 19.97
N VAL A 16 -49.08 -9.24 20.77
CA VAL A 16 -48.29 -8.00 20.81
C VAL A 16 -46.87 -8.28 21.31
N VAL A 17 -46.71 -9.11 22.35
CA VAL A 17 -45.40 -9.50 22.87
C VAL A 17 -44.59 -10.23 21.80
N ILE A 18 -45.17 -11.19 21.09
CA ILE A 18 -44.49 -11.92 20.01
C ILE A 18 -44.12 -10.96 18.86
N ALA A 19 -45.00 -10.03 18.51
CA ALA A 19 -44.72 -9.05 17.46
C ALA A 19 -43.55 -8.13 17.84
N ILE A 20 -43.55 -7.59 19.06
CA ILE A 20 -42.45 -6.76 19.58
C ILE A 20 -41.15 -7.55 19.64
N LEU A 21 -41.18 -8.78 20.18
CA LEU A 21 -40.00 -9.65 20.25
C LEU A 21 -39.45 -9.94 18.87
N SER A 22 -40.30 -10.16 17.87
CA SER A 22 -39.88 -10.39 16.49
C SER A 22 -39.16 -9.16 15.94
N VAL A 23 -39.73 -7.96 16.10
CA VAL A 23 -39.11 -6.69 15.66
C VAL A 23 -37.77 -6.47 16.35
N VAL A 24 -37.70 -6.63 17.67
CA VAL A 24 -36.47 -6.45 18.46
C VAL A 24 -35.41 -7.46 18.02
N THR A 25 -35.79 -8.71 17.78
CA THR A 25 -34.87 -9.75 17.31
C THR A 25 -34.32 -9.42 15.93
N THR A 26 -35.16 -8.96 15.00
CA THR A 26 -34.72 -8.54 13.67
C THR A 26 -33.75 -7.37 13.74
N VAL A 27 -34.07 -6.33 14.53
CA VAL A 27 -33.20 -5.17 14.73
C VAL A 27 -31.87 -5.59 15.36
N GLY A 28 -31.89 -6.44 16.39
CA GLY A 28 -30.68 -6.96 17.02
C GLY A 28 -29.81 -7.77 16.06
N THR A 29 -30.43 -8.61 15.22
CA THR A 29 -29.70 -9.44 14.25
C THR A 29 -29.06 -8.58 13.16
N VAL A 30 -29.80 -7.63 12.58
CA VAL A 30 -29.28 -6.74 11.53
C VAL A 30 -28.14 -5.87 12.06
N THR A 31 -28.29 -5.30 13.26
CA THR A 31 -27.24 -4.47 13.87
C THR A 31 -25.96 -5.28 14.15
N LEU A 32 -26.09 -6.51 14.65
CA LEU A 32 -24.95 -7.39 14.88
C LEU A 32 -24.23 -7.74 13.57
N VAL A 33 -24.96 -8.17 12.53
CA VAL A 33 -24.38 -8.49 11.22
C VAL A 33 -23.64 -7.29 10.62
N ASN A 34 -24.22 -6.10 10.70
CA ASN A 34 -23.58 -4.87 10.22
C ASN A 34 -22.31 -4.53 11.00
N LEU A 35 -22.29 -4.76 12.32
CA LEU A 35 -21.09 -4.56 13.14
C LEU A 35 -19.98 -5.53 12.71
N TRP A 36 -20.29 -6.82 12.52
CA TRP A 36 -19.32 -7.80 12.05
C TRP A 36 -18.75 -7.46 10.67
N ALA A 37 -19.59 -7.00 9.73
CA ALA A 37 -19.14 -6.57 8.42
C ALA A 37 -18.13 -5.41 8.51
N ARG A 38 -18.43 -4.38 9.32
CA ARG A 38 -17.53 -3.24 9.55
C ARG A 38 -16.22 -3.63 10.23
N TRP A 39 -16.26 -4.60 11.13
CA TRP A 39 -15.04 -5.15 11.76
C TRP A 39 -14.15 -5.87 10.76
N GLY A 40 -14.75 -6.62 9.83
CA GLY A 40 -14.02 -7.22 8.72
C GLY A 40 -13.36 -6.15 7.85
N GLU A 41 -14.09 -5.08 7.54
CA GLU A 41 -13.56 -3.98 6.74
C GLU A 41 -12.37 -3.29 7.41
N LEU A 42 -12.50 -2.96 8.70
CA LEU A 42 -11.44 -2.31 9.47
C LEU A 42 -10.15 -3.13 9.51
N LYS A 43 -10.26 -4.47 9.67
CA LYS A 43 -9.09 -5.35 9.66
C LYS A 43 -8.35 -5.31 8.33
N THR A 44 -9.07 -5.28 7.21
CA THR A 44 -8.46 -5.17 5.88
C THR A 44 -7.73 -3.84 5.71
N VAL A 45 -8.34 -2.71 6.10
CA VAL A 45 -7.67 -1.40 6.07
C VAL A 45 -6.40 -1.39 6.92
N ILE A 46 -6.45 -1.93 8.14
CA ILE A 46 -5.28 -2.01 9.02
C ILE A 46 -4.15 -2.85 8.39
N ALA A 47 -4.48 -3.97 7.75
CA ALA A 47 -3.50 -4.79 7.08
C ALA A 47 -2.86 -4.07 5.88
N MET A 48 -3.65 -3.32 5.11
CA MET A 48 -3.15 -2.51 3.99
C MET A 48 -2.29 -1.34 4.47
N ASP A 49 -2.62 -0.74 5.62
CA ASP A 49 -1.80 0.29 6.25
C ASP A 49 -0.45 -0.26 6.71
N ALA A 50 -0.45 -1.44 7.33
CA ALA A 50 0.78 -2.12 7.72
C ALA A 50 1.65 -2.44 6.49
N ALA A 51 1.05 -2.98 5.43
CA ALA A 51 1.77 -3.26 4.18
C ALA A 51 2.35 -1.98 3.53
N ALA A 52 1.64 -0.85 3.61
CA ALA A 52 2.17 0.43 3.12
C ALA A 52 3.39 0.89 3.94
N GLU A 53 3.37 0.73 5.25
CA GLU A 53 4.51 1.06 6.10
C GLU A 53 5.70 0.15 5.81
N ASP A 54 5.49 -1.17 5.65
CA ASP A 54 6.54 -2.13 5.28
C ASP A 54 7.22 -1.76 3.95
N ILE A 55 6.43 -1.34 2.94
CA ILE A 55 6.96 -0.83 1.67
C ILE A 55 7.86 0.39 1.91
N PHE A 56 7.41 1.33 2.74
CA PHE A 56 8.16 2.56 2.99
C PHE A 56 9.39 2.34 3.84
N ASP A 57 9.38 1.40 4.79
CA ASP A 57 10.55 1.02 5.57
C ASP A 57 11.63 0.38 4.69
N GLU A 58 11.23 -0.49 3.77
CA GLU A 58 12.12 -1.07 2.76
C GLU A 58 12.76 0.04 1.89
N MET A 59 11.96 0.96 1.35
CA MET A 59 12.47 2.11 0.58
C MET A 59 13.34 3.04 1.43
N ARG A 60 12.98 3.27 2.69
CA ARG A 60 13.74 4.12 3.63
C ARG A 60 15.13 3.55 3.87
N SER A 61 15.25 2.23 4.02
CA SER A 61 16.53 1.54 4.12
C SER A 61 17.41 1.81 2.90
N ASP A 62 16.85 1.67 1.70
CA ASP A 62 17.56 1.94 0.44
C ASP A 62 17.97 3.41 0.28
N PHE A 63 17.04 4.35 0.52
CA PHE A 63 17.35 5.78 0.44
C PHE A 63 18.38 6.23 1.47
N SER A 64 18.38 5.61 2.67
CA SER A 64 19.39 5.91 3.70
C SER A 64 20.78 5.39 3.35
N SER A 65 20.86 4.39 2.46
CA SER A 65 22.10 3.80 1.96
C SER A 65 22.46 4.30 0.55
N ALA A 66 21.80 5.37 0.08
CA ALA A 66 22.00 5.92 -1.24
C ALA A 66 23.42 6.49 -1.42
N VAL A 67 24.02 6.22 -2.58
CA VAL A 67 25.38 6.65 -2.90
C VAL A 67 25.35 7.82 -3.88
N ALA A 68 26.36 8.68 -3.79
CA ALA A 68 26.55 9.78 -4.74
C ALA A 68 26.67 9.27 -6.18
N SER A 69 26.02 9.97 -7.11
CA SER A 69 26.11 9.64 -8.53
C SER A 69 27.55 9.71 -9.07
N THR A 70 28.39 10.54 -8.46
CA THR A 70 29.82 10.66 -8.76
C THR A 70 30.63 9.42 -8.39
N ILE A 71 30.20 8.68 -7.36
CA ILE A 71 30.84 7.44 -6.89
C ILE A 71 30.29 6.25 -7.66
N ALA A 72 28.96 6.18 -7.81
CA ALA A 72 28.28 5.05 -8.47
C ALA A 72 28.38 5.09 -10.00
N GLY A 73 28.75 6.23 -10.60
CA GLY A 73 28.75 6.44 -12.05
C GLY A 73 27.35 6.55 -12.67
N THR A 74 26.30 6.45 -11.85
CA THR A 74 24.90 6.60 -12.24
C THR A 74 24.14 7.31 -11.14
N ALA A 75 23.20 8.18 -11.50
CA ALA A 75 22.33 8.87 -10.55
C ALA A 75 21.04 8.08 -10.30
N LEU A 76 20.19 8.59 -9.41
CA LEU A 76 18.80 8.18 -9.36
C LEU A 76 18.16 8.36 -10.75
N GLN A 77 17.54 7.29 -11.26
CA GLN A 77 16.80 7.33 -12.52
C GLN A 77 15.32 7.09 -12.23
N ALA A 78 14.48 7.80 -12.95
CA ALA A 78 13.05 7.76 -12.81
C ALA A 78 12.41 7.71 -14.19
N THR A 79 11.45 6.83 -14.36
CA THR A 79 10.63 6.82 -15.57
C THR A 79 9.18 6.83 -15.14
N GLY A 80 8.50 7.92 -15.49
CA GLY A 80 7.05 8.02 -15.37
C GLY A 80 6.39 6.96 -16.23
N GLY A 81 5.36 6.31 -15.71
CA GLY A 81 4.65 5.26 -16.41
C GLY A 81 3.16 5.35 -16.20
N GLU A 82 2.40 5.06 -17.26
CA GLU A 82 0.96 4.81 -17.14
C GLU A 82 0.67 3.42 -17.66
N GLU A 83 -0.17 2.68 -16.95
CA GLU A 83 -0.66 1.38 -17.40
C GLU A 83 -2.18 1.33 -17.29
N GLN A 84 -2.82 0.68 -18.27
CA GLN A 84 -4.25 0.43 -18.25
C GLN A 84 -4.50 -0.95 -17.66
N ASP A 85 -5.27 -1.01 -16.58
CA ASP A 85 -5.74 -2.27 -16.01
C ASP A 85 -7.27 -2.32 -16.13
N PRO A 86 -7.84 -3.34 -16.81
CA PRO A 86 -9.30 -3.50 -16.95
C PRO A 86 -10.06 -3.49 -15.62
N LYS A 87 -9.41 -3.85 -14.50
CA LYS A 87 -10.00 -3.84 -13.16
C LYS A 87 -10.34 -2.43 -12.66
N PHE A 88 -9.75 -1.41 -13.27
CA PHE A 88 -9.90 -0.01 -12.91
C PHE A 88 -10.63 0.81 -13.99
N TYR A 89 -11.53 0.17 -14.73
CA TYR A 89 -12.50 0.82 -15.63
C TYR A 89 -11.89 1.82 -16.63
N GLY A 90 -10.70 1.52 -17.16
CA GLY A 90 -10.05 2.34 -18.18
C GLY A 90 -9.40 3.63 -17.65
N HIS A 91 -9.28 3.79 -16.33
CA HIS A 91 -8.45 4.86 -15.76
C HIS A 91 -6.97 4.49 -15.86
N PRO A 92 -6.10 5.37 -16.42
CA PRO A 92 -4.67 5.14 -16.38
C PRO A 92 -4.19 5.09 -14.93
N LEU A 93 -3.38 4.07 -14.64
CA LEU A 93 -2.73 3.89 -13.36
C LEU A 93 -1.30 4.39 -13.47
N GLU A 94 -0.95 5.39 -12.66
CA GLU A 94 0.43 5.79 -12.44
C GLU A 94 1.22 4.57 -11.97
N SER A 95 2.25 4.22 -12.75
CA SER A 95 3.07 3.04 -12.59
C SER A 95 4.52 3.42 -12.80
N ASP A 96 4.93 4.48 -12.10
CA ASP A 96 6.28 4.99 -12.13
C ASP A 96 7.26 3.91 -11.71
N ARG A 97 8.48 4.01 -12.21
CA ARG A 97 9.60 3.18 -11.79
C ARG A 97 10.79 4.06 -11.46
N PHE A 98 11.57 3.64 -10.48
CA PHE A 98 12.81 4.33 -10.17
C PHE A 98 13.91 3.34 -9.83
N THR A 99 15.16 3.75 -10.07
CA THR A 99 16.36 3.05 -9.64
C THR A 99 17.27 4.00 -8.89
N ILE A 100 17.93 3.51 -7.85
CA ILE A 100 18.86 4.27 -7.03
C ILE A 100 20.11 3.44 -6.72
N PRO A 101 21.31 4.02 -6.85
CA PRO A 101 22.52 3.36 -6.40
C PRO A 101 22.54 3.32 -4.87
N VAL A 102 22.65 2.12 -4.30
CA VAL A 102 22.70 1.89 -2.85
C VAL A 102 23.91 1.07 -2.47
N GLU A 103 24.45 1.35 -1.29
CA GLU A 103 25.53 0.60 -0.69
C GLU A 103 24.98 -0.53 0.17
N VAL A 104 25.32 -1.77 -0.18
CA VAL A 104 24.91 -2.96 0.58
C VAL A 104 26.10 -3.61 1.26
N PRO A 105 25.94 -4.11 2.50
CA PRO A 105 26.96 -4.90 3.15
C PRO A 105 27.15 -6.24 2.43
N THR A 106 28.40 -6.67 2.31
CA THR A 106 28.80 -7.94 1.74
C THR A 106 29.83 -8.60 2.66
N PRO A 107 30.07 -9.93 2.55
CA PRO A 107 31.11 -10.59 3.34
C PRO A 107 32.51 -9.95 3.20
N ASN A 108 32.77 -9.26 2.09
CA ASN A 108 34.07 -8.66 1.75
C ASN A 108 34.10 -7.14 1.94
N GLY A 109 33.12 -6.56 2.65
CA GLY A 109 33.01 -5.11 2.86
C GLY A 109 31.70 -4.56 2.31
N LYS A 110 31.76 -3.51 1.50
CA LYS A 110 30.57 -2.86 0.94
C LYS A 110 30.57 -2.93 -0.58
N SER A 111 29.40 -3.15 -1.17
CA SER A 111 29.22 -3.17 -2.63
C SER A 111 28.12 -2.21 -3.03
N THR A 112 28.32 -1.48 -4.12
CA THR A 112 27.27 -0.65 -4.71
C THR A 112 26.46 -1.47 -5.69
N ILE A 113 25.13 -1.45 -5.51
CA ILE A 113 24.16 -2.04 -6.43
C ILE A 113 23.17 -0.97 -6.89
N LEU A 114 22.43 -1.24 -7.96
CA LEU A 114 21.22 -0.50 -8.32
C LEU A 114 20.02 -1.22 -7.73
N ALA A 115 19.33 -0.57 -6.80
CA ALA A 115 18.03 -0.99 -6.32
C ALA A 115 16.94 -0.32 -7.16
N GLY A 116 16.08 -1.10 -7.79
CA GLY A 116 14.98 -0.64 -8.62
C GLY A 116 13.63 -1.05 -8.06
N TYR A 117 12.65 -0.16 -8.13
CA TYR A 117 11.27 -0.44 -7.74
C TYR A 117 10.34 -0.22 -8.93
N GLN A 118 9.43 -1.18 -9.14
CA GLN A 118 8.39 -1.10 -10.17
C GLN A 118 7.19 -1.95 -9.77
N ILE A 119 6.03 -1.63 -10.33
CA ILE A 119 4.85 -2.50 -10.26
C ILE A 119 4.93 -3.51 -11.40
N GLU A 120 4.88 -4.79 -11.08
CA GLU A 120 4.68 -5.87 -12.03
C GLU A 120 3.24 -6.37 -11.95
N ARG A 121 2.56 -6.41 -13.10
CA ARG A 121 1.21 -6.94 -13.22
C ARG A 121 1.26 -8.28 -13.94
N LYS A 122 0.92 -9.36 -13.23
CA LYS A 122 0.91 -10.71 -13.79
C LYS A 122 -0.25 -11.52 -13.23
N ASP A 123 -0.95 -12.25 -14.09
CA ASP A 123 -2.06 -13.14 -13.71
C ASP A 123 -3.15 -12.43 -12.88
N GLY A 124 -3.36 -11.14 -13.16
CA GLY A 124 -4.31 -10.30 -12.43
C GLY A 124 -3.86 -9.86 -11.04
N GLN A 125 -2.62 -10.13 -10.64
CA GLN A 125 -2.02 -9.58 -9.43
C GLN A 125 -1.20 -8.33 -9.78
N SER A 126 -1.17 -7.35 -8.88
CA SER A 126 -0.28 -6.20 -8.96
C SER A 126 0.73 -6.31 -7.82
N LEU A 127 1.99 -6.52 -8.17
CA LEU A 127 3.08 -6.77 -7.24
C LEU A 127 4.05 -5.59 -7.29
N LEU A 128 4.32 -4.96 -6.16
CA LEU A 128 5.48 -4.09 -6.08
C LEU A 128 6.71 -4.98 -5.92
N VAL A 129 7.63 -4.88 -6.86
CA VAL A 129 8.88 -5.64 -6.83
C VAL A 129 10.08 -4.73 -6.63
N ARG A 130 11.11 -5.29 -6.01
CA ARG A 130 12.43 -4.69 -5.87
C ARG A 130 13.44 -5.53 -6.65
N THR A 131 14.16 -4.88 -7.56
CA THR A 131 15.20 -5.49 -8.40
C THR A 131 16.56 -4.99 -7.94
N GLU A 132 17.47 -5.92 -7.68
CA GLU A 132 18.87 -5.65 -7.37
C GLU A 132 19.74 -5.97 -8.58
N GLN A 133 20.46 -4.98 -9.09
CA GLN A 133 21.41 -5.16 -10.18
C GLN A 133 22.80 -4.75 -9.74
N GLN A 134 23.79 -5.62 -9.92
CA GLN A 134 25.18 -5.26 -9.67
C GLN A 134 25.69 -4.31 -10.77
N LEU A 135 26.42 -3.26 -10.39
CA LEU A 135 26.99 -2.30 -11.33
C LEU A 135 28.12 -2.90 -12.19
N ARG A 136 28.76 -3.98 -11.74
CA ARG A 136 29.79 -4.70 -12.50
C ARG A 136 29.15 -5.82 -13.32
N ALA A 137 29.47 -5.84 -14.62
CA ALA A 137 28.75 -6.59 -15.65
C ALA A 137 28.72 -8.12 -15.44
N GLY A 138 27.59 -8.74 -15.77
CA GLY A 138 27.43 -10.18 -15.99
C GLY A 138 26.53 -10.93 -15.00
N VAL A 139 26.07 -10.27 -13.94
CA VAL A 139 25.17 -10.89 -12.95
C VAL A 139 23.72 -10.55 -13.30
N GLN A 140 22.88 -11.57 -13.47
CA GLN A 140 21.45 -11.41 -13.69
C GLN A 140 20.83 -10.63 -12.51
N PRO A 141 19.96 -9.63 -12.78
CA PRO A 141 19.25 -8.93 -11.72
C PRO A 141 18.46 -9.91 -10.84
N ARG A 142 18.46 -9.65 -9.53
CA ARG A 142 17.64 -10.40 -8.58
C ARG A 142 16.38 -9.61 -8.28
N THR A 143 15.23 -10.17 -8.58
CA THR A 143 13.92 -9.56 -8.31
C THR A 143 13.26 -10.27 -7.13
N ARG A 144 12.72 -9.50 -6.19
CA ARG A 144 11.85 -10.01 -5.11
C ARG A 144 10.60 -9.17 -4.97
N THR A 145 9.51 -9.81 -4.57
CA THR A 145 8.27 -9.12 -4.22
C THR A 145 8.45 -8.38 -2.90
N VAL A 146 8.08 -7.10 -2.87
CA VAL A 146 8.02 -6.27 -1.66
C VAL A 146 6.62 -6.32 -1.08
N ALA A 147 5.60 -6.14 -1.92
CA ALA A 147 4.21 -6.16 -1.49
C ALA A 147 3.28 -6.57 -2.62
N GLU A 148 2.13 -7.13 -2.24
CA GLU A 148 1.03 -7.43 -3.13
C GLU A 148 -0.04 -6.33 -3.07
N GLY A 149 -0.86 -6.24 -4.11
CA GLY A 149 -1.99 -5.32 -4.16
C GLY A 149 -1.59 -3.86 -4.39
N VAL A 150 -0.38 -3.57 -4.87
CA VAL A 150 0.03 -2.18 -5.18
C VAL A 150 -0.46 -1.82 -6.58
N ALA A 151 -1.56 -1.06 -6.64
CA ALA A 151 -2.23 -0.69 -7.88
C ALA A 151 -1.65 0.55 -8.55
N LYS A 152 -1.16 1.52 -7.78
CA LYS A 152 -0.48 2.71 -8.31
C LYS A 152 0.78 3.02 -7.53
N MET A 153 1.79 3.54 -8.23
CA MET A 153 2.97 4.13 -7.63
C MET A 153 3.32 5.40 -8.41
N ARG A 154 3.44 6.50 -7.68
CA ARG A 154 3.91 7.79 -8.20
C ARG A 154 5.15 8.22 -7.46
N VAL A 155 6.13 8.74 -8.19
CA VAL A 155 7.39 9.22 -7.61
C VAL A 155 7.66 10.66 -8.02
N GLU A 156 7.88 11.51 -7.02
CA GLU A 156 8.13 12.93 -7.21
C GLU A 156 9.44 13.34 -6.53
N TYR A 157 10.10 14.35 -7.08
CA TYR A 157 11.45 14.74 -6.74
C TYR A 157 11.52 16.20 -6.29
N ALA A 158 12.23 16.47 -5.21
CA ALA A 158 12.50 17.82 -4.74
C ALA A 158 13.97 18.17 -4.90
N GLY A 159 14.25 19.30 -5.56
CA GLY A 159 15.60 19.84 -5.70
C GLY A 159 16.02 20.78 -4.57
N SER A 160 17.15 21.47 -4.77
CA SER A 160 17.67 22.49 -3.84
C SER A 160 16.77 23.72 -3.72
N GLU A 161 16.16 24.14 -4.84
CA GLU A 161 15.31 25.34 -4.94
C GLU A 161 13.91 25.17 -4.32
N GLY A 162 13.55 23.96 -3.88
CA GLY A 162 12.20 23.62 -3.44
C GLY A 162 11.25 23.32 -4.61
N GLY A 163 10.10 22.72 -4.29
CA GLY A 163 9.10 22.28 -5.29
C GLY A 163 9.26 20.81 -5.70
N TRP A 164 8.12 20.15 -5.90
CA TRP A 164 8.04 18.75 -6.33
C TRP A 164 7.92 18.67 -7.85
N LYS A 165 8.67 17.77 -8.47
CA LYS A 165 8.70 17.52 -9.92
C LYS A 165 8.44 16.05 -10.19
N ASP A 166 7.69 15.74 -11.26
CA ASP A 166 7.38 14.36 -11.66
C ASP A 166 8.56 13.65 -12.35
N SER A 167 9.62 14.40 -12.68
CA SER A 167 10.85 13.87 -13.24
C SER A 167 12.07 14.57 -12.66
N TRP A 168 13.19 13.85 -12.64
CA TRP A 168 14.47 14.39 -12.19
C TRP A 168 15.48 14.36 -13.33
N ALA A 169 15.86 15.56 -13.80
CA ALA A 169 16.89 15.78 -14.81
C ALA A 169 18.02 16.69 -14.30
N GLY A 170 18.00 17.03 -13.01
CA GLY A 170 19.02 17.89 -12.39
C GLY A 170 20.35 17.17 -12.24
N PRO A 171 21.48 17.91 -12.18
CA PRO A 171 22.77 17.33 -11.86
C PRO A 171 22.77 16.75 -10.44
N GLY A 172 23.23 15.51 -10.29
CA GLY A 172 23.29 14.82 -9.00
C GLY A 172 21.96 14.24 -8.53
N ASN A 173 21.89 13.86 -7.26
CA ASN A 173 20.69 13.27 -6.67
C ASN A 173 19.71 14.38 -6.20
N PRO A 174 18.39 14.13 -6.23
CA PRO A 174 17.40 15.03 -5.63
C PRO A 174 17.62 15.15 -4.13
N ARG A 175 17.23 16.27 -3.52
CA ARG A 175 17.28 16.45 -2.06
C ARG A 175 16.32 15.50 -1.34
N ALA A 176 15.14 15.29 -1.92
CA ALA A 176 14.16 14.37 -1.39
C ALA A 176 13.34 13.71 -2.51
N VAL A 177 12.84 12.52 -2.21
CA VAL A 177 11.94 11.75 -3.07
C VAL A 177 10.64 11.52 -2.31
N ARG A 178 9.50 11.78 -2.94
CA ARG A 178 8.18 11.45 -2.42
C ARG A 178 7.64 10.28 -3.21
N VAL A 179 7.31 9.20 -2.52
CA VAL A 179 6.65 8.04 -3.13
C VAL A 179 5.23 7.99 -2.61
N SER A 180 4.26 7.92 -3.52
CA SER A 180 2.86 7.71 -3.22
C SER A 180 2.43 6.35 -3.76
N VAL A 181 1.78 5.54 -2.94
CA VAL A 181 1.28 4.22 -3.32
C VAL A 181 -0.22 4.13 -3.09
N LEU A 182 -0.91 3.44 -4.00
CA LEU A 182 -2.30 3.01 -3.82
C LEU A 182 -2.31 1.51 -3.66
N LEU A 183 -2.68 1.03 -2.47
CA LEU A 183 -2.92 -0.38 -2.22
C LEU A 183 -4.41 -0.69 -2.43
N VAL A 184 -4.68 -1.88 -2.92
CA VAL A 184 -6.03 -2.43 -3.11
C VAL A 184 -6.10 -3.83 -2.52
N GLU A 185 -7.28 -4.25 -2.07
CA GLU A 185 -7.48 -5.61 -1.54
C GLU A 185 -7.14 -6.66 -2.61
N PRO A 186 -6.19 -7.59 -2.35
CA PRO A 186 -5.82 -8.62 -3.30
C PRO A 186 -7.05 -9.44 -3.74
N GLY A 187 -7.22 -9.58 -5.06
CA GLY A 187 -8.36 -10.29 -5.65
C GLY A 187 -9.67 -9.50 -5.75
N ASN A 188 -9.85 -8.42 -4.97
CA ASN A 188 -11.03 -7.56 -5.05
C ASN A 188 -10.70 -6.06 -4.95
N PRO A 189 -10.14 -5.46 -6.02
CA PRO A 189 -9.61 -4.10 -5.97
C PRO A 189 -10.66 -2.99 -5.80
N GLN A 190 -11.95 -3.34 -5.93
CA GLN A 190 -13.06 -2.39 -5.81
C GLN A 190 -13.60 -2.29 -4.38
N ARG A 191 -13.28 -3.26 -3.53
CA ARG A 191 -13.85 -3.35 -2.18
C ARG A 191 -13.18 -2.38 -1.22
N GLN A 192 -11.85 -2.34 -1.21
CA GLN A 192 -11.09 -1.44 -0.35
C GLN A 192 -9.81 -0.96 -1.03
N GLN A 193 -9.49 0.30 -0.78
CA GLN A 193 -8.33 0.98 -1.29
C GLN A 193 -7.73 1.88 -0.23
N VAL A 194 -6.41 1.94 -0.17
CA VAL A 194 -5.65 2.75 0.78
C VAL A 194 -4.57 3.49 0.02
N ALA A 195 -4.61 4.82 0.05
CA ALA A 195 -3.55 5.66 -0.48
C ALA A 195 -2.63 6.14 0.64
N ARG A 196 -1.32 5.94 0.48
CA ARG A 196 -0.31 6.41 1.42
C ARG A 196 0.83 7.08 0.68
N LYS A 197 1.55 7.97 1.37
CA LYS A 197 2.72 8.65 0.83
C LYS A 197 3.80 8.78 1.88
N ALA A 198 5.05 8.67 1.47
CA ALA A 198 6.22 8.92 2.30
C ALA A 198 7.20 9.84 1.58
N VAL A 199 7.98 10.59 2.37
CA VAL A 199 9.06 11.44 1.87
C VAL A 199 10.38 10.92 2.42
N PHE A 200 11.33 10.69 1.53
CA PHE A 200 12.67 10.21 1.82
C PHE A 200 13.67 11.30 1.51
N THR A 201 14.49 11.68 2.49
CA THR A 201 15.65 12.55 2.28
C THR A 201 16.78 11.73 1.66
N VAL A 202 17.32 12.18 0.54
CA VAL A 202 18.49 11.53 -0.06
C VAL A 202 19.73 12.21 0.48
N ASN A 203 20.29 11.64 1.55
CA ASN A 203 21.52 12.15 2.13
C ASN A 203 22.69 11.56 1.38
N VAL A 204 23.24 12.36 0.47
CA VAL A 204 24.48 12.02 -0.23
C VAL A 204 25.63 12.74 0.47
N PRO A 205 26.51 12.03 1.19
CA PRO A 205 27.73 12.62 1.75
C PRO A 205 28.72 13.03 0.64
#